data_AF-R9HTK6-F1
#
_entry.id   AF-R9HTK6-F1
#
_cell.length_a   1.000
_cell.length_b   1.000
_cell.length_c   1.000
_cell.angle_alpha   90.00
_cell.angle_beta   90.00
_cell.angle_gamma   90.00
#
_symmetry.space_group_name_H-M   'P 1'
#
loop_
_entity.id
_entity.type
_entity.pdbx_description
1 polymer ?
#
loop_
_entity_poly.entity_id
_entity_poly.type
_entity_poly.pdbx_seq_one_letter_code
_entity_poly.pdbx_strand_id
1 'polypeptide(L)'
;MEKKAENSTTNYAPEKVTDGVEINFTKIVTGGNTTISGTIKKDSTDVGSVSFETTGNYLITSIKPYTGLTDGEVVAVYNAVPGCITEMLND
;
A
#
# COMPACT_ATOMS: atom_id res chain seq x y z
N MET A 1 -31.21 -18.20 3.11
CA MET A 1 -30.33 -17.54 2.13
C MET A 1 -29.01 -17.31 2.83
N GLU A 2 -27.91 -17.92 2.38
CA GLU A 2 -26.58 -17.56 2.88
C GLU A 2 -26.35 -16.07 2.58
N LYS A 3 -26.02 -15.29 3.61
CA LYS A 3 -25.56 -13.90 3.41
C LYS A 3 -24.34 -13.99 2.49
N LYS A 4 -24.43 -13.45 1.27
CA LYS A 4 -23.23 -13.14 0.48
C LYS A 4 -22.31 -12.34 1.38
N ALA A 5 -21.06 -12.77 1.56
CA ALA A 5 -20.06 -11.97 2.23
C ALA A 5 -20.01 -10.60 1.56
N GLU A 6 -20.12 -9.52 2.35
CA GLU A 6 -19.98 -8.17 1.83
C GLU A 6 -18.50 -7.99 1.44
N ASN A 7 -18.25 -7.94 0.14
CA ASN A 7 -16.94 -7.57 -0.38
C ASN A 7 -16.94 -6.04 -0.56
N SER A 8 -15.93 -5.35 -0.04
CA SER A 8 -15.75 -3.92 -0.23
C SER A 8 -14.39 -3.62 -0.84
N THR A 9 -14.33 -2.53 -1.61
CA THR A 9 -13.09 -2.00 -2.18
C THR A 9 -13.05 -0.50 -1.92
N THR A 10 -11.97 -0.03 -1.30
CA THR A 10 -11.73 1.39 -1.00
C THR A 10 -10.42 1.79 -1.69
N ASN A 11 -10.47 2.83 -2.52
CA ASN A 11 -9.29 3.46 -3.09
C ASN A 11 -8.98 4.72 -2.30
N TYR A 12 -7.77 4.83 -1.79
CA TYR A 12 -7.34 6.00 -1.01
C TYR A 12 -6.76 7.07 -1.93
N ALA A 13 -6.75 8.31 -1.46
CA ALA A 13 -5.94 9.34 -2.09
C ALA A 13 -4.45 8.92 -2.07
N PRO A 14 -3.65 9.31 -3.08
CA PRO A 14 -2.22 8.98 -3.08
C PRO A 14 -1.53 9.56 -1.84
N GLU A 15 -0.79 8.72 -1.13
CA GLU A 15 0.05 9.15 -0.02
C GLU A 15 1.32 9.77 -0.57
N LYS A 16 1.60 11.02 -0.23
CA LYS A 16 2.80 11.73 -0.69
C LYS A 16 3.93 11.51 0.31
N VAL A 17 4.93 10.73 -0.09
CA VAL A 17 6.06 10.36 0.77
C VAL A 17 7.18 11.40 0.70
N THR A 18 7.46 11.90 -0.50
CA THR A 18 8.41 13.01 -0.76
C THR A 18 7.94 13.81 -1.96
N ASP A 19 8.67 14.88 -2.29
CA ASP A 19 8.51 15.56 -3.58
C ASP A 19 8.80 14.58 -4.73
N GLY A 20 7.76 14.20 -5.47
CA GLY A 20 7.85 13.30 -6.62
C GLY A 20 7.59 11.82 -6.33
N VAL A 21 7.50 11.39 -5.06
CA VAL A 21 7.20 9.99 -4.69
C VAL A 21 5.86 9.89 -3.97
N GLU A 22 4.99 9.03 -4.48
CA GLU A 22 3.68 8.76 -3.89
C GLU A 22 3.34 7.27 -3.88
N ILE A 23 2.41 6.87 -3.01
CA ILE A 23 1.89 5.51 -2.94
C ILE A 23 0.38 5.52 -3.14
N ASN A 24 -0.08 4.77 -4.14
CA ASN A 24 -1.49 4.66 -4.48
C ASN A 24 -2.04 3.38 -3.85
N PHE A 25 -2.82 3.51 -2.77
CA PHE A 25 -3.32 2.37 -1.99
C PHE A 25 -4.77 2.00 -2.31
N THR A 26 -5.03 0.70 -2.23
CA THR A 26 -6.36 0.10 -2.31
C THR A 26 -6.53 -0.92 -1.19
N LYS A 27 -7.64 -0.84 -0.45
CA LYS A 27 -8.08 -1.83 0.54
C LYS A 27 -9.21 -2.67 -0.04
N ILE A 28 -9.15 -3.97 0.14
CA ILE A 28 -10.19 -4.93 -0.22
C ILE A 28 -10.53 -5.74 1.02
N VAL A 29 -11.81 -5.76 1.39
CA VAL A 29 -12.32 -6.65 2.44
C VAL A 29 -13.14 -7.73 1.77
N THR A 30 -12.84 -9.00 2.03
CA THR A 30 -13.56 -10.15 1.46
C THR A 30 -13.61 -11.28 2.48
N GLY A 31 -14.81 -11.70 2.86
CA GLY A 31 -15.00 -12.81 3.80
C GLY A 31 -14.32 -12.60 5.17
N GLY A 32 -14.17 -11.35 5.62
CA GLY A 32 -13.47 -11.00 6.86
C GLY A 32 -11.95 -10.88 6.73
N ASN A 33 -11.36 -11.22 5.58
CA ASN A 33 -9.96 -10.92 5.29
C ASN A 33 -9.83 -9.50 4.72
N THR A 34 -8.85 -8.75 5.19
CA THR A 34 -8.47 -7.45 4.62
C THR A 34 -7.15 -7.60 3.87
N THR A 35 -7.14 -7.18 2.60
CA THR A 35 -5.94 -7.05 1.77
C THR A 35 -5.74 -5.58 1.44
N ILE A 36 -4.53 -5.07 1.62
CA ILE A 36 -4.14 -3.72 1.21
C ILE A 36 -3.00 -3.85 0.21
N SER A 37 -3.19 -3.29 -0.98
CA SER A 37 -2.15 -3.22 -2.01
C SER A 37 -1.83 -1.76 -2.32
N GLY A 38 -0.55 -1.46 -2.55
CA GLY A 38 -0.08 -0.14 -2.91
C GLY A 38 0.86 -0.18 -4.11
N THR A 39 0.75 0.79 -5.01
CA THR A 39 1.75 1.03 -6.06
C THR A 39 2.58 2.25 -5.70
N ILE A 40 3.89 2.08 -5.57
CA ILE A 40 4.83 3.17 -5.31
C ILE A 40 5.23 3.77 -6.66
N LYS A 41 5.01 5.07 -6.81
CA LYS A 41 5.30 5.81 -8.04
C LYS A 41 6.31 6.92 -7.78
N LYS A 42 7.21 7.13 -8.74
CA LYS A 42 8.04 8.33 -8.85
C LYS A 42 7.82 8.98 -10.20
N ASP A 43 7.40 10.24 -10.23
CA ASP A 43 7.12 10.98 -11.47
C ASP A 43 6.24 10.18 -12.45
N SER A 44 5.19 9.54 -11.92
CA SER A 44 4.27 8.63 -12.64
C SER A 44 4.85 7.28 -13.09
N THR A 45 6.10 6.97 -12.77
CA THR A 45 6.74 5.67 -13.05
C THR A 45 6.57 4.73 -11.87
N ASP A 46 6.14 3.49 -12.13
CA ASP A 46 6.03 2.46 -11.08
C ASP A 46 7.43 1.98 -10.63
N VAL A 47 7.80 2.32 -9.41
CA VAL A 47 9.11 2.03 -8.81
C VAL A 47 9.05 0.97 -7.71
N GLY A 48 7.85 0.57 -7.29
CA GLY A 48 7.70 -0.47 -6.28
C GLY A 48 6.25 -0.79 -5.97
N SER A 49 6.05 -1.67 -5.00
CA SER A 49 4.74 -2.04 -4.49
C SER A 49 4.76 -2.30 -2.98
N VAL A 50 3.57 -2.19 -2.40
CA VAL A 50 3.25 -2.55 -1.02
C VAL A 50 2.15 -3.60 -1.05
N SER A 51 2.24 -4.61 -0.20
CA SER A 51 1.20 -5.61 0.00
C SER A 51 1.09 -5.96 1.47
N PHE A 52 -0.14 -6.01 1.97
CA PHE A 52 -0.49 -6.51 3.28
C PHE A 52 -1.75 -7.35 3.19
N GLU A 53 -1.83 -8.44 3.96
CA GLU A 53 -3.06 -9.22 4.09
C GLU A 53 -3.20 -9.77 5.51
N THR A 54 -4.39 -9.67 6.10
CA THR A 54 -4.59 -9.93 7.54
C THR A 54 -4.45 -11.40 7.95
N THR A 55 -4.69 -12.35 7.04
CA THR A 55 -4.64 -13.78 7.39
C THR A 55 -3.20 -14.27 7.57
N GLY A 56 -2.35 -13.97 6.61
CA GLY A 56 -0.91 -14.24 6.64
C GLY A 56 -0.15 -13.23 7.49
N ASN A 57 -0.70 -12.03 7.68
CA ASN A 57 -0.16 -10.97 8.53
C ASN A 57 1.28 -10.55 8.16
N TYR A 58 1.56 -10.52 6.85
CA TYR A 58 2.84 -10.07 6.32
C TYR A 58 2.68 -8.73 5.62
N LEU A 59 3.51 -7.76 6.01
CA LEU A 59 3.72 -6.52 5.28
C LEU A 59 4.95 -6.65 4.37
N ILE A 60 4.75 -6.54 3.08
CA ILE A 60 5.80 -6.60 2.07
C ILE A 60 5.87 -5.25 1.37
N THR A 61 7.05 -4.62 1.43
CA THR A 61 7.39 -3.45 0.61
C THR A 61 8.53 -3.82 -0.31
N SER A 62 8.26 -3.83 -1.61
CA SER A 62 9.21 -4.20 -2.66
C SER A 62 9.54 -2.98 -3.50
N ILE A 63 10.81 -2.62 -3.55
CA ILE A 63 11.30 -1.49 -4.34
C ILE A 63 12.21 -2.04 -5.43
N LYS A 64 12.05 -1.53 -6.65
CA LYS A 64 12.92 -1.89 -7.76
C LYS A 64 14.28 -1.17 -7.56
N PRO A 65 15.39 -1.91 -7.39
CA PRO A 65 16.64 -1.39 -6.82
C PRO A 65 17.38 -0.32 -7.66
N TYR A 66 16.94 -0.01 -8.88
CA TYR A 66 17.61 0.94 -9.78
C TYR A 66 16.66 1.86 -10.55
N THR A 67 15.39 1.97 -10.14
CA THR A 67 14.36 2.69 -10.93
C THR A 67 14.26 4.18 -10.59
N GLY A 68 15.35 4.80 -10.16
CA GLY A 68 15.44 6.25 -10.00
C GLY A 68 15.02 6.80 -8.64
N LEU A 69 14.81 5.94 -7.63
CA LEU A 69 14.74 6.41 -6.24
C LEU A 69 16.16 6.63 -5.69
N THR A 70 16.32 7.70 -4.92
CA THR A 70 17.47 7.97 -4.09
C THR A 70 17.38 7.19 -2.79
N ASP A 71 18.50 7.00 -2.10
CA ASP A 71 18.53 6.33 -0.79
C ASP A 71 17.58 6.97 0.23
N GLY A 72 17.49 8.30 0.21
CA GLY A 72 16.57 9.06 1.08
C GLY A 72 15.11 8.76 0.80
N GLU A 73 14.73 8.65 -0.48
CA GLU A 73 13.36 8.29 -0.87
C GLU A 73 13.02 6.83 -0.53
N VAL A 74 13.98 5.92 -0.70
CA VAL A 74 13.82 4.51 -0.29
C VAL A 74 13.53 4.44 1.22
N VAL A 75 14.32 5.14 2.04
CA VAL A 75 14.12 5.19 3.49
C VAL A 75 12.77 5.83 3.83
N ALA A 76 12.40 6.93 3.16
CA ALA A 76 11.12 7.60 3.39
C ALA A 76 9.92 6.67 3.12
N VAL A 77 9.97 5.88 2.03
CA VAL A 77 8.94 4.87 1.72
C VAL A 77 8.86 3.83 2.83
N TYR A 78 9.99 3.22 3.23
CA TYR A 78 9.98 2.21 4.28
C TYR A 78 9.49 2.74 5.63
N ASN A 79 9.71 4.02 5.93
CA ASN A 79 9.22 4.66 7.16
C ASN A 79 7.72 4.99 7.11
N ALA A 80 7.19 5.39 5.95
CA ALA A 80 5.79 5.78 5.81
C ALA A 80 4.84 4.58 5.81
N VAL A 81 5.20 3.51 5.10
CA VAL A 81 4.29 2.39 4.83
C VAL A 81 3.62 1.79 6.08
N PRO A 82 4.32 1.48 7.19
CA PRO A 82 3.68 0.90 8.37
C PRO A 82 2.57 1.79 8.96
N GLY A 83 2.76 3.12 8.92
CA GLY A 83 1.76 4.10 9.37
C GLY A 83 0.51 4.05 8.49
N CYS A 84 0.68 4.13 7.18
CA CYS A 84 -0.42 4.07 6.21
C CYS A 84 -1.25 2.78 6.36
N ILE A 85 -0.59 1.63 6.51
CA ILE A 85 -1.27 0.35 6.72
C ILE A 85 -2.07 0.36 8.02
N THR A 86 -1.51 0.91 9.10
CA THR A 86 -2.20 1.00 10.39
C THR A 86 -3.44 1.88 10.29
N GLU A 87 -3.36 3.03 9.63
CA GLU A 87 -4.51 3.91 9.41
C GLU A 87 -5.61 3.22 8.61
N MET A 88 -5.25 2.58 7.48
CA MET A 88 -6.21 1.87 6.63
C MET A 88 -6.86 0.66 7.31
N LEU A 89 -6.21 0.05 8.31
CA LEU A 89 -6.81 -1.02 9.10
C LEU A 89 -7.83 -0.50 10.12
N ASN A 90 -7.70 0.76 10.55
CA ASN A 90 -8.57 1.39 11.56
C ASN A 90 -9.69 2.27 10.96
N ASP A 91 -9.69 2.47 9.64
CA ASP A 91 -10.75 3.09 8.83
C ASP A 91 -11.93 2.14 8.58
#